data_AF-A0A968NQ47-F1
#
_entry.id   AF-A0A968NQ47-F1
#
_cell.length_a   1.000
_cell.length_b   1.000
_cell.length_c   1.000
_cell.angle_alpha   90.00
_cell.angle_beta   90.00
_cell.angle_gamma   90.00
#
_symmetry.space_group_name_H-M   'P 1'
#
loop_
_entity.id
_entity.type
_entity.pdbx_description
1 polymer ?
#
loop_
_entity_poly.entity_id
_entity_poly.type
_entity_poly.pdbx_seq_one_letter_code
_entity_poly.pdbx_strand_id
1 'polypeptide(L)'
;MSTHPPHPQHCPPPRRLWIDGVHQFQKIGKPLRNYADATEVDELIDDLPVLREKNYTCLELNCYWHHFDHTGRGEISVSLDPLRRLITAIRDNGLYPSLSVETYGVAGASFPRRSGNSTLAPPPSIPMATPSRTPSTAS
;
A
#
# COMPACT_ATOMS: atom_id res chain seq x y z
N MET A 1 4.68 48.80 -3.83
CA MET A 1 4.44 47.39 -3.47
C MET A 1 5.62 46.93 -2.63
N SER A 2 5.46 46.81 -1.32
CA SER A 2 6.53 46.34 -0.43
C SER A 2 6.48 44.82 -0.38
N THR A 3 7.50 44.15 -0.91
CA THR A 3 7.65 42.71 -0.79
C THR A 3 8.09 42.39 0.63
N HIS A 4 7.21 41.75 1.41
CA HIS A 4 7.58 41.18 2.69
C HIS A 4 8.71 40.16 2.47
N PRO A 5 9.86 40.25 3.17
CA PRO A 5 10.85 39.19 3.15
C PRO A 5 10.25 37.94 3.80
N PRO A 6 10.51 36.73 3.28
CA PRO A 6 9.99 35.50 3.85
C PRO A 6 10.50 35.34 5.29
N HIS A 7 9.58 35.10 6.22
CA HIS A 7 9.87 34.93 7.64
C HIS A 7 10.71 33.66 7.83
N PRO A 8 11.92 33.72 8.44
CA PRO A 8 12.87 32.61 8.52
C PRO A 8 12.44 31.42 9.43
N GLN A 9 11.19 31.39 9.90
CA GLN A 9 10.71 30.41 10.90
C GLN A 9 9.78 29.32 10.35
N HIS A 10 9.54 29.27 9.04
CA HIS A 10 8.61 28.29 8.44
C HIS A 10 9.23 27.30 7.46
N CYS A 11 10.56 27.23 7.34
CA CYS A 11 11.20 26.13 6.63
C CYS A 11 11.53 25.02 7.63
N PRO A 12 10.76 23.91 7.69
CA PRO A 12 11.14 22.78 8.53
C PRO A 12 12.54 22.29 8.10
N PRO A 13 13.37 21.82 9.05
CA PRO A 13 14.70 21.33 8.71
C PRO A 13 14.60 20.24 7.64
N PRO A 14 15.60 20.11 6.75
CA PRO A 14 15.59 19.13 5.67
C PRO A 14 15.33 17.73 6.26
N ARG A 15 14.21 17.12 5.85
CA ARG A 15 13.86 15.76 6.26
C ARG A 15 14.74 14.79 5.46
N ARG A 16 15.67 14.15 6.15
CA ARG A 16 16.69 13.26 5.60
C ARG A 16 16.36 11.81 5.93
N LEU A 17 16.58 10.90 4.98
CA LEU A 17 16.51 9.46 5.24
C LEU A 17 17.86 8.98 5.78
N TRP A 18 17.85 8.32 6.93
CA TRP A 18 19.05 7.78 7.57
C TRP A 18 18.97 6.26 7.57
N ILE A 19 20.04 5.62 7.08
CA ILE A 19 20.22 4.17 7.14
C ILE A 19 21.56 3.91 7.79
N ASP A 20 21.55 3.13 8.87
CA ASP A 20 22.73 2.81 9.69
C ASP A 20 23.53 4.06 10.11
N GLY A 21 22.81 5.12 10.50
CA GLY A 21 23.42 6.38 10.95
C GLY A 21 24.00 7.24 9.83
N VAL A 22 23.85 6.86 8.56
CA VAL A 22 24.32 7.62 7.39
C VAL A 22 23.13 8.19 6.63
N HIS A 23 23.22 9.47 6.26
CA HIS A 23 22.24 10.09 5.38
C HIS A 23 22.39 9.52 3.96
N GLN A 24 21.32 8.93 3.43
CA GLN A 24 21.33 8.34 2.09
C GLN A 24 20.22 8.93 1.22
N PHE A 25 20.61 9.36 0.01
CA PHE A 25 19.65 9.65 -1.05
C PHE A 25 19.27 8.35 -1.74
N GLN A 26 17.98 8.09 -1.92
CA GLN A 26 17.50 6.91 -2.60
C GLN A 26 17.11 7.24 -4.03
N LYS A 27 17.82 6.66 -5.01
CA LYS A 27 17.35 6.63 -6.40
C LYS A 27 16.47 5.39 -6.54
N ILE A 28 15.16 5.62 -6.64
CA ILE A 28 14.15 4.56 -6.59
C ILE A 28 13.72 4.19 -8.02
N GLY A 29 13.81 2.90 -8.36
CA GLY A 29 13.20 2.33 -9.55
C GLY A 29 11.84 1.74 -9.23
N LYS A 30 10.86 1.85 -10.13
CA LYS A 30 9.52 1.30 -9.95
C LYS A 30 9.15 0.39 -11.13
N PRO A 31 9.59 -0.88 -11.12
CA PRO A 31 9.20 -1.83 -12.14
C PRO A 31 7.69 -2.07 -12.10
N LEU A 32 7.05 -2.03 -13.28
CA LEU A 32 5.62 -2.33 -13.42
C LEU A 32 5.49 -3.81 -13.80
N ARG A 33 5.57 -4.69 -12.81
CA ARG A 33 5.56 -6.14 -12.98
C ARG A 33 4.49 -6.80 -12.12
N ASN A 34 4.05 -7.98 -12.54
CA ASN A 34 3.26 -8.87 -11.70
C ASN A 34 4.17 -9.72 -10.79
N TYR A 35 4.32 -9.32 -9.53
CA TYR A 35 5.18 -10.04 -8.57
C TYR A 35 4.62 -11.38 -8.08
N ALA A 36 3.41 -11.77 -8.49
CA ALA A 36 2.89 -13.12 -8.34
C ALA A 36 3.30 -14.06 -9.50
N ASP A 37 3.74 -13.50 -10.63
CA ASP A 37 4.20 -14.25 -11.78
C ASP A 37 5.70 -14.54 -11.68
N ALA A 38 6.07 -15.81 -11.71
CA ALA A 38 7.47 -16.22 -11.57
C ALA A 38 8.34 -15.77 -12.75
N THR A 39 7.80 -15.72 -13.96
CA THR A 39 8.54 -15.36 -15.18
C THR A 39 8.90 -13.88 -15.15
N GLU A 40 7.94 -13.02 -14.84
CA GLU A 40 8.19 -11.58 -14.71
C GLU A 40 9.15 -11.25 -13.57
N VAL A 41 9.09 -12.02 -12.47
CA VAL A 41 10.05 -11.92 -11.37
C VAL A 41 11.45 -12.32 -11.84
N ASP A 42 11.59 -13.42 -12.57
CA ASP A 42 12.88 -13.92 -13.03
C ASP A 42 13.54 -12.91 -14.00
N GLU A 43 12.77 -12.35 -14.93
CA GLU A 43 13.24 -11.24 -15.79
C GLU A 43 13.77 -10.05 -14.98
N LEU A 44 13.05 -9.65 -13.92
CA LEU A 44 13.48 -8.53 -13.10
C LEU A 44 14.73 -8.87 -12.27
N ILE A 45 14.89 -10.12 -11.84
CA ILE A 45 16.10 -10.59 -11.15
C ILE A 45 17.31 -10.48 -12.09
N ASP A 46 17.16 -10.87 -13.35
CA ASP A 46 18.21 -10.77 -14.37
C ASP A 46 18.60 -9.31 -14.69
N ASP A 47 17.66 -8.37 -14.54
CA ASP A 47 17.88 -6.94 -14.75
C ASP A 47 18.57 -6.22 -13.55
N LEU A 48 18.65 -6.85 -12.36
CA LEU A 48 19.20 -6.20 -11.15
C LEU A 48 20.62 -5.65 -11.34
N PRO A 49 21.57 -6.34 -12.00
CA PRO A 49 22.90 -5.81 -12.26
C PRO A 49 22.87 -4.51 -13.07
N VAL A 50 22.00 -4.42 -14.08
CA VAL A 50 21.83 -3.23 -14.93
C VAL A 50 21.25 -2.06 -14.13
N LEU A 51 20.30 -2.33 -13.23
CA LEU A 51 19.73 -1.30 -12.35
C LEU A 51 20.80 -0.75 -11.39
N ARG A 52 21.65 -1.62 -10.86
CA ARG A 52 22.80 -1.22 -10.03
C ARG A 52 23.80 -0.37 -10.80
N GLU A 53 24.15 -0.75 -12.04
CA GLU A 53 25.02 0.05 -12.91
C GLU A 53 24.44 1.44 -13.21
N LYS A 54 23.12 1.55 -13.25
CA LYS A 54 22.40 2.83 -13.38
C LYS A 54 22.27 3.60 -12.06
N ASN A 55 22.96 3.17 -11.00
CA ASN A 55 22.97 3.77 -9.66
C ASN A 55 21.60 3.84 -8.98
N TYR A 56 20.67 2.93 -9.33
CA TYR A 56 19.51 2.73 -8.48
C TYR A 56 19.97 2.15 -7.14
N THR A 57 19.33 2.55 -6.06
CA THR A 57 19.65 2.11 -4.69
C THR A 57 18.46 1.44 -4.01
N CYS A 58 17.27 1.61 -4.56
CA CYS A 58 16.03 1.06 -4.03
C CYS A 58 15.09 0.68 -5.19
N LEU A 59 14.34 -0.40 -5.02
CA LEU A 59 13.25 -0.79 -5.91
C LEU A 59 11.92 -0.77 -5.16
N GLU A 60 10.95 -0.02 -5.68
CA GLU A 60 9.58 0.00 -5.20
C GLU A 60 8.77 -1.10 -5.88
N LEU A 61 8.28 -2.04 -5.08
CA LEU A 61 7.52 -3.20 -5.50
C LEU A 61 6.04 -2.96 -5.21
N ASN A 62 5.28 -2.50 -6.21
CA ASN A 62 3.83 -2.36 -6.11
C ASN A 62 3.13 -3.73 -6.21
N CYS A 63 2.78 -4.29 -5.06
CA CYS A 63 2.01 -5.53 -4.96
C CYS A 63 0.52 -5.21 -4.96
N TYR A 64 -0.12 -5.38 -6.13
CA TYR A 64 -1.57 -5.23 -6.26
C TYR A 64 -2.30 -6.46 -5.74
N TRP A 65 -3.34 -6.24 -4.93
CA TRP A 65 -4.09 -7.34 -4.30
C TRP A 65 -4.56 -8.40 -5.30
N HIS A 66 -5.07 -8.01 -6.47
CA HIS A 66 -5.69 -8.92 -7.45
C HIS A 66 -4.69 -9.83 -8.16
N HIS A 67 -3.39 -9.56 -8.05
CA HIS A 67 -2.36 -10.50 -8.49
C HIS A 67 -2.24 -11.69 -7.53
N PHE A 68 -2.51 -11.46 -6.24
CA PHE A 68 -2.29 -12.43 -5.18
C PHE A 68 -3.57 -13.05 -4.62
N ASP A 69 -4.69 -12.33 -4.61
CA ASP A 69 -6.01 -12.80 -4.17
C ASP A 69 -6.98 -12.74 -5.36
N HIS A 70 -7.25 -13.90 -5.96
CA HIS A 70 -8.14 -14.02 -7.11
C HIS A 70 -9.61 -14.09 -6.70
N THR A 71 -9.88 -14.24 -5.40
CA THR A 71 -11.23 -14.40 -4.85
C THR A 71 -11.79 -13.09 -4.30
N GLY A 72 -10.92 -12.13 -3.98
CA GLY A 72 -11.27 -10.87 -3.33
C GLY A 72 -11.72 -11.04 -1.87
N ARG A 73 -11.28 -12.11 -1.19
CA ARG A 73 -11.67 -12.44 0.20
C ARG A 73 -10.61 -12.08 1.24
N GLY A 74 -9.47 -11.54 0.82
CA GLY A 74 -8.32 -11.29 1.66
C GLY A 74 -7.44 -12.53 1.85
N GLU A 75 -7.58 -13.53 0.98
CA GLU A 75 -6.83 -14.78 1.04
C GLU A 75 -5.87 -14.89 -0.14
N ILE A 76 -4.60 -15.17 0.15
CA ILE A 76 -3.59 -15.34 -0.89
C ILE A 76 -3.89 -16.65 -1.65
N SER A 77 -4.21 -16.49 -2.93
CA SER A 77 -4.56 -17.56 -3.88
C SER A 77 -3.35 -18.18 -4.59
N VAL A 78 -2.16 -17.56 -4.49
CA VAL A 78 -0.94 -17.92 -5.24
C VAL A 78 0.26 -18.11 -4.31
N SER A 79 1.34 -18.73 -4.80
CA SER A 79 2.58 -18.80 -4.01
C SER A 79 3.22 -17.40 -3.85
N LEU A 80 3.76 -17.13 -2.65
CA LEU A 80 4.56 -15.94 -2.37
C LEU A 80 6.06 -16.15 -2.65
N ASP A 81 6.46 -17.34 -3.08
CA ASP A 81 7.86 -17.68 -3.30
C ASP A 81 8.53 -16.82 -4.39
N PRO A 82 7.86 -16.45 -5.51
CA PRO A 82 8.44 -15.50 -6.47
C PRO A 82 8.80 -14.16 -5.81
N LEU A 83 7.85 -13.55 -5.07
CA LEU A 83 8.09 -12.29 -4.38
C LEU A 83 9.21 -12.41 -3.32
N ARG A 84 9.26 -13.51 -2.57
CA ARG A 84 10.34 -13.76 -1.58
C ARG A 84 11.71 -13.87 -2.23
N ARG A 85 11.80 -14.59 -3.35
CA ARG A 85 13.03 -14.72 -4.15
C ARG A 85 13.49 -13.37 -4.67
N LEU A 86 12.58 -12.57 -5.21
CA LEU A 86 12.88 -11.21 -5.68
C LEU A 86 13.42 -10.33 -4.55
N ILE A 87 12.73 -10.28 -3.40
CA ILE A 87 13.16 -9.48 -2.24
C ILE A 87 14.57 -9.88 -1.79
N THR A 88 14.87 -11.18 -1.79
CA THR A 88 16.20 -11.70 -1.45
C THR A 88 17.24 -11.26 -2.48
N ALA A 89 16.97 -11.48 -3.77
CA ALA A 89 17.87 -11.12 -4.86
C ALA A 89 18.18 -9.61 -4.90
N ILE A 90 17.17 -8.75 -4.64
CA ILE A 90 17.35 -7.29 -4.54
C ILE A 90 18.36 -6.95 -3.44
N ARG A 91 18.20 -7.55 -2.25
CA ARG A 91 19.10 -7.33 -1.11
C ARG A 91 20.51 -7.82 -1.39
N ASP A 92 20.64 -9.00 -2.01
CA ASP A 92 21.93 -9.60 -2.36
C ASP A 92 22.67 -8.77 -3.42
N ASN A 93 21.94 -8.01 -4.24
CA ASN A 93 22.49 -7.03 -5.18
C ASN A 93 22.78 -5.64 -4.56
N GLY A 94 22.65 -5.50 -3.25
CA GLY A 94 22.94 -4.25 -2.53
C GLY A 94 21.89 -3.15 -2.74
N LEU A 95 20.67 -3.52 -3.13
CA LEU A 95 19.53 -2.61 -3.29
C LEU A 95 18.55 -2.77 -2.12
N TYR A 96 17.78 -1.73 -1.83
CA TYR A 96 16.68 -1.81 -0.85
C TYR A 96 15.36 -2.19 -1.54
N PRO A 97 14.65 -3.23 -1.08
CA PRO A 97 13.27 -3.46 -1.49
C PRO A 97 12.34 -2.54 -0.68
N SER A 98 11.50 -1.77 -1.36
CA SER A 98 10.40 -0.99 -0.78
C SER A 98 9.08 -1.61 -1.20
N LEU A 99 8.41 -2.30 -0.29
CA LEU A 99 7.14 -2.98 -0.58
C LEU A 99 5.97 -2.01 -0.46
N SER A 100 5.27 -1.75 -1.56
CA SER A 100 3.95 -1.10 -1.52
C SER A 100 2.87 -2.16 -1.67
N VAL A 101 1.99 -2.29 -0.68
CA VAL A 101 0.84 -3.20 -0.73
C VAL A 101 -0.39 -2.38 -1.08
N GLU A 102 -0.87 -2.55 -2.31
CA GLU A 102 -1.86 -1.65 -2.90
C GLU A 102 -3.22 -2.32 -2.95
N THR A 103 -4.21 -1.67 -2.32
CA THR A 103 -5.62 -2.03 -2.45
C THR A 103 -6.23 -1.57 -3.78
N TYR A 104 -5.54 -0.70 -4.52
CA TYR A 104 -5.98 -0.20 -5.82
C TYR A 104 -4.89 -0.38 -6.88
N GLY A 105 -5.29 -0.84 -8.06
CA GLY A 105 -4.47 -0.74 -9.26
C GLY A 105 -4.38 0.70 -9.73
N VAL A 106 -3.23 1.10 -10.29
CA VAL A 106 -3.14 2.34 -11.07
C VAL A 106 -4.18 2.28 -12.19
N ALA A 107 -4.93 3.37 -12.42
CA ALA A 107 -6.10 3.46 -13.30
C ALA A 107 -7.46 2.96 -12.74
N GLY A 108 -7.61 2.86 -11.42
CA GLY A 108 -8.93 2.68 -10.81
C GLY A 108 -9.45 1.24 -10.81
N ALA A 109 -8.54 0.27 -10.73
CA ALA A 109 -8.92 -1.13 -10.58
C ALA A 109 -9.84 -1.27 -9.35
N SER A 110 -11.01 -1.83 -9.59
CA SER A 110 -12.12 -1.83 -8.66
C SER A 110 -11.78 -2.62 -7.39
N PHE A 111 -12.26 -2.14 -6.24
CA PHE A 111 -12.27 -2.92 -5.01
C PHE A 111 -12.84 -4.33 -5.27
N PRO A 112 -12.35 -5.38 -4.59
CA PRO A 112 -13.03 -6.67 -4.60
C PRO A 112 -14.48 -6.46 -4.18
N ARG A 113 -15.39 -6.61 -5.15
CA ARG A 113 -16.82 -6.55 -4.88
C ARG A 113 -17.14 -7.86 -4.20
N ARG A 114 -17.51 -7.83 -2.92
CA ARG A 114 -17.96 -9.02 -2.19
C ARG A 114 -19.08 -9.68 -3.00
N SER A 115 -18.76 -10.76 -3.73
CA SER A 115 -19.77 -11.62 -4.34
C SER A 115 -20.33 -12.49 -3.22
N GLY A 116 -21.28 -11.91 -2.52
CA GLY A 116 -22.14 -12.61 -1.59
C GLY A 116 -23.55 -12.17 -1.87
N ASN A 117 -24.39 -13.09 -2.32
CA ASN A 117 -25.80 -13.08 -1.93
C ASN A 117 -25.82 -13.08 -0.40
N SER A 118 -25.74 -11.88 0.17
CA SER A 118 -25.83 -11.69 1.59
C SER A 118 -27.32 -11.70 1.91
N THR A 119 -27.85 -12.88 2.20
CA THR A 119 -28.96 -13.01 3.15
C THR A 119 -28.43 -12.58 4.52
N LEU A 120 -28.04 -11.31 4.66
CA LEU A 120 -27.94 -10.69 5.96
C LEU A 120 -29.39 -10.66 6.45
N ALA A 121 -29.68 -11.42 7.50
CA ALA A 121 -30.89 -11.18 8.26
C ALA A 121 -30.96 -9.68 8.53
N PRO A 122 -32.12 -9.03 8.30
CA PRO A 122 -32.26 -7.61 8.60
C PRO A 122 -31.83 -7.39 10.06
N PRO A 123 -31.15 -6.27 10.37
CA PRO A 123 -30.79 -5.96 11.74
C PRO A 123 -32.05 -6.06 12.62
N PRO A 124 -31.95 -6.62 13.84
CA PRO A 124 -33.10 -6.73 14.72
C PRO A 124 -33.71 -5.35 14.89
N SER A 125 -35.01 -5.23 14.61
CA SER A 125 -35.74 -3.99 14.78
C SER A 125 -35.61 -3.56 16.23
N ILE A 126 -34.93 -2.44 16.48
CA ILE A 126 -34.90 -1.83 17.81
C ILE A 126 -36.35 -1.39 18.10
N PRO A 127 -37.02 -1.93 19.13
CA PRO A 127 -38.34 -1.45 19.48
C PRO A 127 -38.22 0.02 19.88
N MET A 128 -38.90 0.90 19.15
CA MET A 128 -39.09 2.29 19.58
C MET A 128 -39.73 2.26 20.97
N ALA A 129 -39.03 2.79 21.96
CA ALA A 129 -39.61 3.06 23.26
C ALA A 129 -40.79 4.03 23.08
N THR A 130 -42.00 3.56 23.36
CA THR A 130 -43.19 4.40 23.44
C THR A 130 -42.97 5.43 24.56
N PRO A 131 -43.12 6.74 24.30
CA PRO A 131 -43.00 7.72 25.37
C PRO A 131 -44.10 7.50 26.40
N SER A 132 -43.70 7.13 27.62
CA SER A 132 -44.59 7.03 28.78
C SER A 132 -45.13 8.42 29.11
N ARG A 133 -46.42 8.64 28.85
CA ARG A 133 -47.18 9.81 29.32
C ARG A 133 -47.28 9.72 30.86
N THR A 134 -46.55 10.58 31.57
CA THR A 134 -46.84 10.88 32.97
C THR A 134 -48.09 11.75 33.06
N PRO A 135 -49.08 11.43 33.90
CA PRO A 135 -50.22 12.31 34.13
C PRO A 135 -49.79 13.50 34.98
N SER A 136 -50.02 14.70 34.46
CA SER A 136 -49.96 15.96 35.21
C SER A 136 -51.11 16.00 36.21
N THR A 137 -50.80 15.96 37.51
CA THR A 137 -51.73 16.33 38.56
C THR A 137 -51.69 17.84 38.73
N ALA A 138 -52.74 18.50 38.28
CA ALA A 138 -53.04 19.87 38.64
C ALA A 138 -53.49 19.94 40.11
N SER A 139 -52.98 20.93 40.84
CA SER A 139 -53.59 21.52 42.04
C SER A 139 -53.43 23.02 41.93
#